data_AF-A0A6I9NXA9-F1
#
_entry.id   AF-A0A6I9NXA9-F1
#
_cell.length_a   1.000
_cell.length_b   1.000
_cell.length_c   1.000
_cell.angle_alpha   90.00
_cell.angle_beta   90.00
_cell.angle_gamma   90.00
#
_symmetry.space_group_name_H-M   'P 1'
#
loop_
_entity.id
_entity.type
_entity.pdbx_description
1 polymer ?
#
loop_
_entity_poly.entity_id
_entity_poly.type
_entity_poly.pdbx_seq_one_letter_code
_entity_poly.pdbx_strand_id
1 'polypeptide(L)'
;MAEVHRQIQIQLEEMLKSFHNELLTELEKKVELDARYLNAALKKYQTEHKSKGESLEKCQAELKKLRRKSQGSKHPSKYGDKEMQYVEAISNKQSELDNCIAEGYKHALSEERRRYCFLVDRQCAVAKNSSVYHGKVRKNTALHFLFICW
;
A
#
# COMPACT_ATOMS: atom_id res chain seq x y z
N MET A 1 -3.52 -49.72 12.72
CA MET A 1 -3.05 -49.34 11.36
C MET A 1 -4.06 -48.53 10.57
N ALA A 2 -5.14 -49.11 10.01
CA ALA A 2 -6.04 -48.41 9.07
C ALA A 2 -6.77 -47.18 9.67
N GLU A 3 -7.26 -47.28 10.91
CA GLU A 3 -8.00 -46.18 11.57
C GLU A 3 -7.10 -44.98 11.90
N VAL A 4 -5.86 -45.22 12.34
CA VAL A 4 -4.87 -44.15 12.59
C VAL A 4 -4.51 -43.43 11.29
N HIS A 5 -4.31 -44.18 10.20
CA HIS A 5 -4.07 -43.59 8.87
C HIS A 5 -5.26 -42.77 8.40
N ARG A 6 -6.49 -43.24 8.62
CA ARG A 6 -7.73 -42.52 8.26
C ARG A 6 -7.84 -41.18 8.99
N GLN A 7 -7.55 -41.16 10.29
CA GLN A 7 -7.58 -39.93 11.09
C GLN A 7 -6.51 -38.92 10.67
N ILE A 8 -5.31 -39.39 10.31
CA ILE A 8 -4.26 -38.53 9.76
C ILE A 8 -4.69 -37.94 8.40
N GLN A 9 -5.27 -38.76 7.53
CA GLN A 9 -5.77 -38.32 6.21
C GLN A 9 -6.83 -37.21 6.34
N ILE A 10 -7.81 -37.37 7.23
CA ILE A 10 -8.86 -36.36 7.47
C ILE A 10 -8.25 -35.03 7.91
N GLN A 11 -7.29 -35.06 8.84
CA GLN A 11 -6.64 -33.85 9.32
C GLN A 11 -5.76 -33.18 8.25
N LEU A 12 -5.17 -33.97 7.35
CA LEU A 12 -4.45 -33.44 6.19
C LEU A 12 -5.41 -32.73 5.22
N GLU A 13 -6.57 -33.33 4.94
CA GLU A 13 -7.60 -32.72 4.09
C GLU A 13 -8.17 -31.42 4.69
N GLU A 14 -8.38 -31.38 6.01
CA GLU A 14 -8.76 -30.15 6.72
C GLU A 14 -7.71 -29.04 6.58
N MET A 15 -6.43 -29.39 6.70
CA MET A 15 -5.31 -28.45 6.51
C MET A 15 -5.26 -27.93 5.06
N LEU A 16 -5.42 -28.81 4.07
CA LEU A 16 -5.45 -28.42 2.65
C LEU A 16 -6.66 -27.54 2.31
N LYS A 17 -7.83 -27.82 2.87
CA LYS A 17 -9.02 -26.96 2.74
C LYS A 17 -8.77 -25.56 3.31
N SER A 18 -8.15 -25.48 4.49
CA SER A 18 -7.77 -24.20 5.08
C SER A 18 -6.75 -23.46 4.21
N PHE A 19 -5.71 -24.14 3.71
CA PHE A 19 -4.76 -23.53 2.79
C PHE A 19 -5.43 -22.93 1.55
N HIS A 20 -6.34 -23.68 0.92
CA HIS A 20 -7.06 -23.19 -0.24
C HIS A 20 -7.96 -21.99 0.09
N ASN A 21 -8.82 -22.13 1.10
CA ASN A 21 -9.85 -21.13 1.39
C ASN A 21 -9.30 -19.88 2.09
N GLU A 22 -8.36 -20.04 3.03
CA GLU A 22 -7.88 -18.94 3.86
C GLU A 22 -6.68 -18.22 3.25
N LEU A 23 -5.87 -18.89 2.41
CA LEU A 23 -4.71 -18.28 1.76
C LEU A 23 -4.96 -18.03 0.27
N LEU A 24 -5.19 -19.07 -0.54
CA LEU A 24 -5.25 -18.90 -2.00
C LEU A 24 -6.43 -18.02 -2.42
N THR A 25 -7.65 -18.39 -2.01
CA THR A 25 -8.87 -17.65 -2.38
C THR A 25 -8.83 -16.20 -1.87
N GLU A 26 -8.31 -15.97 -0.67
CA GLU A 26 -8.23 -14.62 -0.11
C GLU A 26 -7.14 -13.77 -0.78
N LEU A 27 -6.01 -14.36 -1.19
CA LEU A 27 -4.99 -13.67 -1.98
C LEU A 27 -5.50 -13.30 -3.38
N GLU A 28 -6.20 -14.21 -4.07
CA GLU A 28 -6.79 -13.95 -5.37
C GLU A 28 -7.77 -12.77 -5.32
N LYS A 29 -8.71 -12.80 -4.36
CA LYS A 29 -9.63 -11.68 -4.11
C LYS A 29 -8.88 -10.38 -3.82
N LYS A 30 -7.84 -10.44 -2.97
CA LYS A 30 -7.07 -9.26 -2.57
C LYS A 30 -6.34 -8.63 -3.77
N VAL A 31 -5.71 -9.45 -4.62
CA VAL A 31 -5.00 -8.98 -5.81
C VAL A 31 -5.95 -8.32 -6.80
N GLU A 32 -7.13 -8.89 -7.03
CA GLU A 32 -8.11 -8.32 -7.95
C GLU A 32 -8.64 -6.96 -7.45
N LEU A 33 -8.96 -6.86 -6.16
CA LEU A 33 -9.41 -5.61 -5.54
C LEU A 33 -8.30 -4.55 -5.55
N ASP A 34 -7.08 -4.93 -5.18
CA ASP A 34 -5.94 -4.03 -5.12
C ASP A 34 -5.57 -3.51 -6.52
N ALA A 35 -5.67 -4.32 -7.57
CA ALA A 35 -5.42 -3.87 -8.93
C ALA A 35 -6.36 -2.71 -9.34
N ARG A 36 -7.65 -2.80 -8.97
CA ARG A 36 -8.62 -1.73 -9.25
C ARG A 36 -8.37 -0.50 -8.39
N TYR A 37 -8.17 -0.70 -7.09
CA TYR A 37 -7.93 0.38 -6.13
C TYR A 37 -6.65 1.17 -6.42
N LEU A 38 -5.53 0.46 -6.64
CA LEU A 38 -4.23 1.07 -6.88
C LEU A 38 -4.20 1.91 -8.15
N ASN A 39 -4.83 1.42 -9.22
CA ASN A 39 -4.91 2.19 -10.46
C ASN A 39 -5.70 3.49 -10.27
N ALA A 40 -6.81 3.44 -9.52
CA ALA A 40 -7.58 4.63 -9.19
C ALA A 40 -6.79 5.60 -8.30
N ALA A 41 -6.11 5.09 -7.27
CA ALA A 41 -5.29 5.88 -6.36
C ALA A 41 -4.11 6.55 -7.09
N LEU A 42 -3.39 5.81 -7.94
CA LEU A 42 -2.28 6.32 -8.74
C LEU A 42 -2.74 7.41 -9.70
N LYS A 43 -3.85 7.18 -10.42
CA LYS A 43 -4.41 8.18 -11.34
C LYS A 43 -4.82 9.46 -10.63
N LYS A 44 -5.41 9.34 -9.42
CA LYS A 44 -5.77 10.49 -8.58
C LYS A 44 -4.52 11.28 -8.19
N TYR A 45 -3.50 10.61 -7.65
CA TYR A 45 -2.23 11.25 -7.28
C TYR A 45 -1.58 11.97 -8.46
N GLN A 46 -1.46 11.30 -9.61
CA GLN A 46 -0.86 11.88 -10.82
C GLN A 46 -1.60 13.13 -11.29
N THR A 47 -2.94 13.11 -11.24
CA THR A 47 -3.78 14.24 -11.63
C THR A 47 -3.58 15.43 -10.69
N GLU A 48 -3.57 15.18 -9.39
CA GLU A 48 -3.39 16.22 -8.37
C GLU A 48 -1.97 16.82 -8.41
N HIS A 49 -0.95 15.97 -8.47
CA HIS A 49 0.44 16.38 -8.61
C HIS A 49 0.65 17.24 -9.87
N LYS A 50 0.14 16.79 -11.01
CA LYS A 50 0.22 17.54 -12.27
C LYS A 50 -0.49 18.89 -12.17
N SER A 51 -1.71 18.92 -11.65
CA SER A 51 -2.49 20.16 -11.51
C SER A 51 -1.80 21.18 -10.60
N LYS A 52 -1.23 20.73 -9.47
CA LYS A 52 -0.45 21.59 -8.56
C LYS A 52 0.82 22.12 -9.23
N GLY A 53 1.56 21.26 -9.94
CA GLY A 53 2.74 21.64 -10.72
C GLY A 53 2.44 22.69 -11.79
N GLU A 54 1.40 22.47 -12.60
CA GLU A 54 0.97 23.43 -13.65
C GLU A 54 0.55 24.78 -13.05
N SER A 55 -0.14 24.79 -11.91
CA SER A 55 -0.55 26.02 -11.21
C SER A 55 0.64 26.82 -10.66
N LEU A 56 1.67 26.12 -10.18
CA LEU A 56 2.92 26.70 -9.72
C LEU A 56 3.72 27.31 -10.88
N GLU A 57 3.95 26.54 -11.95
CA GLU A 57 4.65 26.99 -13.16
C GLU A 57 3.98 28.22 -13.78
N LYS A 58 2.64 28.21 -13.88
CA LYS A 58 1.88 29.36 -14.36
C LYS A 58 2.12 30.60 -13.49
N CYS A 59 2.16 30.45 -12.17
CA CYS A 59 2.41 31.56 -11.25
C CYS A 59 3.83 32.13 -11.41
N GLN A 60 4.83 31.25 -11.54
CA GLN A 60 6.22 31.62 -11.80
C GLN A 60 6.38 32.34 -13.14
N ALA A 61 5.69 31.87 -14.18
CA ALA A 61 5.69 32.51 -15.49
C ALA A 61 5.09 33.93 -15.45
N GLU A 62 4.00 34.14 -14.71
CA GLU A 62 3.39 35.47 -14.54
C GLU A 62 4.29 36.43 -13.74
N LEU A 63 4.96 35.96 -12.69
CA LEU A 63 5.96 36.77 -11.98
C LEU A 63 7.13 37.16 -12.91
N LYS A 64 7.63 36.22 -13.71
CA LYS A 64 8.70 36.49 -14.68
C LYS A 64 8.26 37.52 -15.73
N LYS A 65 7.01 37.45 -16.20
CA LYS A 65 6.43 38.47 -17.09
C LYS A 65 6.30 39.83 -16.40
N LEU A 66 5.89 39.87 -15.13
CA LEU A 66 5.76 41.11 -14.36
C LEU A 66 7.11 41.81 -14.21
N ARG A 67 8.16 41.07 -13.83
CA ARG A 67 9.54 41.59 -13.70
C ARG A 67 10.11 42.16 -14.99
N ARG A 68 9.76 41.57 -16.14
CA ARG A 68 10.13 42.14 -17.45
C ARG A 68 9.43 43.46 -17.73
N LYS A 69 8.17 43.61 -17.30
CA LYS A 69 7.40 44.86 -17.46
C LYS A 69 7.89 45.96 -16.52
N SER A 70 8.33 45.61 -15.31
CA SER A 70 8.80 46.59 -14.32
C SER A 70 10.12 47.25 -14.75
N GLN A 71 11.04 46.52 -15.38
CA GLN A 71 12.31 47.05 -15.90
C GLN A 71 12.16 48.10 -17.00
N GLY A 72 11.08 48.05 -17.81
CA GLY A 72 10.79 49.03 -18.86
C GLY A 72 9.93 50.22 -18.41
N SER A 73 9.55 50.28 -17.14
CA SER A 73 8.61 51.28 -16.61
C SER A 73 9.33 52.54 -16.10
N LYS A 74 8.75 53.71 -16.36
CA LYS A 74 9.17 54.99 -15.73
C LYS A 74 8.87 55.06 -14.22
N HIS A 75 8.01 54.17 -13.72
CA HIS A 75 7.71 54.02 -12.28
C HIS A 75 7.87 52.55 -11.86
N PRO A 76 9.09 52.11 -11.49
CA PRO A 76 9.36 50.72 -11.09
C PRO A 76 8.68 50.34 -9.77
N SER A 77 8.57 51.28 -8.83
CA SER A 77 7.98 51.06 -7.49
C SER A 77 6.50 50.63 -7.53
N LYS A 78 5.77 50.96 -8.60
CA LYS A 78 4.35 50.62 -8.77
C LYS A 78 4.09 49.10 -8.84
N TYR A 79 5.10 48.31 -9.17
CA TYR A 79 4.96 46.85 -9.33
C TYR A 79 5.37 46.06 -8.09
N GLY A 80 5.98 46.69 -7.08
CA GLY A 80 6.54 46.03 -5.90
C GLY A 80 5.54 45.16 -5.15
N ASP A 81 4.38 45.72 -4.79
CA ASP A 81 3.34 44.98 -4.05
C ASP A 81 2.83 43.75 -4.83
N LYS A 82 2.67 43.91 -6.15
CA LYS A 82 2.21 42.82 -7.02
C LYS A 82 3.27 41.74 -7.21
N GLU A 83 4.55 42.11 -7.26
CA GLU A 83 5.66 41.15 -7.26
C GLU A 83 5.70 40.37 -5.93
N MET A 84 5.54 41.06 -4.80
CA MET A 84 5.51 40.42 -3.47
C MET A 84 4.36 39.41 -3.34
N GLN A 85 3.15 39.77 -3.77
CA GLN A 85 2.00 38.86 -3.81
C GLN A 85 2.27 37.60 -4.63
N TYR A 86 2.94 37.73 -5.79
CA TYR A 86 3.31 36.57 -6.59
C TYR A 86 4.38 35.70 -5.92
N VAL A 87 5.35 36.30 -5.22
CA VAL A 87 6.38 35.55 -4.47
C VAL A 87 5.73 34.72 -3.35
N GLU A 88 4.84 35.33 -2.57
CA GLU A 88 4.08 34.61 -1.52
C GLU A 88 3.21 33.50 -2.11
N ALA A 89 2.48 33.78 -3.20
CA ALA A 89 1.66 32.77 -3.87
C ALA A 89 2.49 31.59 -4.42
N ILE A 90 3.69 31.86 -4.96
CA ILE A 90 4.61 30.81 -5.42
C ILE A 90 5.10 29.98 -4.22
N SER A 91 5.48 30.63 -3.12
CA SER A 91 5.91 29.93 -1.89
C SER A 91 4.83 29.00 -1.36
N ASN A 92 3.58 29.47 -1.31
CA ASN A 92 2.44 28.67 -0.86
C ASN A 92 2.18 27.48 -1.80
N LYS A 93 2.15 27.72 -3.12
CA LYS A 93 1.94 26.64 -4.11
C LYS A 93 3.08 25.62 -4.13
N GLN A 94 4.32 26.05 -3.91
CA GLN A 94 5.46 25.15 -3.78
C GLN A 94 5.28 24.24 -2.56
N SER A 95 4.92 24.82 -1.41
CA SER A 95 4.62 24.06 -0.20
C SER A 95 3.47 23.07 -0.42
N GLU A 96 2.40 23.45 -1.11
CA GLU A 96 1.29 22.55 -1.45
C GLU A 96 1.73 21.38 -2.34
N LEU A 97 2.63 21.61 -3.28
CA LEU A 97 3.20 20.57 -4.14
C LEU A 97 4.11 19.63 -3.34
N ASP A 98 5.00 20.18 -2.51
CA ASP A 98 5.91 19.40 -1.67
C ASP A 98 5.12 18.53 -0.68
N ASN A 99 4.07 19.08 -0.07
CA ASN A 99 3.15 18.33 0.79
C ASN A 99 2.40 17.23 0.03
N CYS A 100 1.98 17.49 -1.22
CA CYS A 100 1.35 16.48 -2.07
C CYS A 100 2.28 15.30 -2.32
N ILE A 101 3.56 15.58 -2.60
CA ILE A 101 4.59 14.55 -2.82
C ILE A 101 4.85 13.76 -1.53
N ALA A 102 5.02 14.44 -0.40
CA ALA A 102 5.29 13.81 0.88
C ALA A 102 4.14 12.88 1.32
N GLU A 103 2.90 13.35 1.25
CA GLU A 103 1.72 12.53 1.58
C GLU A 103 1.51 11.39 0.57
N GLY A 104 1.76 11.63 -0.72
CA GLY A 104 1.73 10.59 -1.74
C GLY A 104 2.73 9.46 -1.45
N TYR A 105 3.96 9.80 -1.07
CA TYR A 105 4.98 8.84 -0.70
C TYR A 105 4.62 8.05 0.56
N LYS A 106 4.16 8.73 1.61
CA LYS A 106 3.69 8.10 2.86
C LYS A 106 2.52 7.15 2.60
N HIS A 107 1.59 7.54 1.73
CA HIS A 107 0.46 6.71 1.34
C HIS A 107 0.94 5.45 0.58
N ALA A 108 1.86 5.59 -0.38
CA ALA A 108 2.43 4.47 -1.12
C ALA A 108 3.11 3.44 -0.20
N LEU A 109 3.95 3.90 0.73
CA LEU A 109 4.60 3.02 1.72
C LEU A 109 3.58 2.32 2.64
N SER A 110 2.52 3.04 3.03
CA SER A 110 1.46 2.47 3.87
C SER A 110 0.71 1.36 3.14
N GLU A 111 0.43 1.56 1.86
CA GLU A 111 -0.23 0.57 1.00
C GLU A 111 0.64 -0.66 0.73
N GLU A 112 1.94 -0.46 0.51
CA GLU A 112 2.92 -1.56 0.44
C GLU A 112 2.93 -2.39 1.72
N ARG A 113 3.09 -1.74 2.88
CA ARG A 113 3.10 -2.39 4.19
C ARG A 113 1.82 -3.19 4.43
N ARG A 114 0.64 -2.64 4.10
CA ARG A 114 -0.65 -3.32 4.28
C ARG A 114 -0.73 -4.64 3.50
N ARG A 115 -0.21 -4.69 2.27
CA ARG A 115 -0.19 -5.93 1.45
C ARG A 115 0.71 -6.99 2.06
N TYR A 116 1.90 -6.61 2.50
CA TYR A 116 2.81 -7.54 3.17
C TYR A 116 2.24 -8.06 4.49
N CYS A 117 1.65 -7.18 5.32
CA CYS A 117 0.97 -7.61 6.54
C CYS A 117 -0.16 -8.59 6.24
N PHE A 118 -0.99 -8.33 5.23
CA PHE A 118 -2.05 -9.25 4.83
C PHE A 118 -1.51 -10.64 4.46
N LEU A 119 -0.44 -10.71 3.65
CA LEU A 119 0.19 -11.97 3.29
C LEU A 119 0.69 -12.74 4.52
N VAL A 120 1.40 -12.05 5.42
CA VAL A 120 1.90 -12.63 6.66
C VAL A 120 0.75 -13.14 7.53
N ASP A 121 -0.33 -12.37 7.69
CA ASP A 121 -1.50 -12.76 8.47
C ASP A 121 -2.14 -14.05 7.91
N ARG A 122 -2.28 -14.15 6.59
CA ARG A 122 -2.80 -15.37 5.93
C ARG A 122 -1.87 -16.57 6.13
N GLN A 123 -0.55 -16.36 6.01
CA GLN A 123 0.45 -17.41 6.26
C GLN A 123 0.42 -17.89 7.71
N CYS A 124 0.26 -16.97 8.68
CA CYS A 124 0.13 -17.31 10.09
C CYS A 124 -1.14 -18.15 10.36
N ALA A 125 -2.25 -17.85 9.70
CA ALA A 125 -3.48 -18.64 9.82
C ALA A 125 -3.28 -20.09 9.35
N VAL A 126 -2.67 -20.28 8.17
CA VAL A 126 -2.33 -21.62 7.65
C VAL A 126 -1.31 -22.33 8.55
N ALA A 127 -0.26 -21.64 8.99
CA ALA A 127 0.78 -22.21 9.84
C ALA A 127 0.22 -22.73 11.17
N LYS A 128 -0.76 -22.01 11.74
CA LYS A 128 -1.48 -22.46 12.94
C LYS A 128 -2.18 -23.78 12.70
N ASN A 129 -2.90 -23.93 11.59
CA ASN A 129 -3.60 -25.17 11.25
C ASN A 129 -2.62 -26.33 10.96
N SER A 130 -1.49 -26.02 10.32
CA SER A 130 -0.40 -26.97 10.11
C SER A 130 0.22 -27.46 11.43
N SER A 131 0.41 -26.55 12.40
CA SER A 131 0.94 -26.90 13.73
C SER A 131 -0.01 -27.85 14.51
N VAL A 132 -1.32 -27.64 14.38
CA VAL A 132 -2.35 -28.51 14.99
C VAL A 132 -2.32 -29.90 14.36
N TYR A 133 -2.23 -29.98 13.03
CA TYR A 133 -2.08 -31.24 12.30
C TYR A 133 -0.86 -32.02 12.79
N HIS A 134 0.34 -31.41 12.74
CA HIS A 134 1.57 -32.10 13.15
C HIS A 134 1.58 -32.48 14.63
N GLY A 135 0.94 -31.70 15.50
CA GLY A 135 0.74 -32.04 16.91
C GLY A 135 -0.11 -33.30 17.10
N LYS A 136 -1.22 -33.43 16.36
CA LYS A 136 -2.08 -34.63 16.38
C LYS A 136 -1.40 -35.85 15.78
N VAL A 137 -0.70 -35.69 14.64
CA VAL A 137 0.07 -36.77 14.02
C VAL A 137 1.08 -37.33 15.01
N ARG A 138 1.88 -36.47 15.66
CA ARG A 138 2.88 -36.90 16.66
C ARG A 138 2.26 -37.70 17.81
N LYS A 139 1.12 -37.26 18.36
CA LYS A 139 0.40 -37.98 19.42
C LYS A 139 -0.11 -39.34 18.94
N ASN A 140 -0.72 -39.38 17.76
CA ASN A 140 -1.30 -40.60 17.20
C ASN A 140 -0.21 -41.64 16.85
N THR A 141 0.93 -41.20 16.32
CA THR A 141 2.07 -42.08 16.07
C THR A 141 2.70 -42.58 17.37
N ALA A 142 2.84 -41.73 18.39
CA ALA A 142 3.38 -42.11 19.70
C ALA A 142 2.47 -43.11 20.45
N LEU A 143 1.16 -42.87 20.47
CA LEU A 143 0.17 -43.80 21.02
C LEU A 143 0.22 -45.15 20.31
N HIS A 144 0.39 -45.15 18.99
CA HIS A 144 0.49 -46.38 18.22
C HIS A 144 1.80 -47.15 18.50
N PHE A 145 2.93 -46.47 18.66
CA PHE A 145 4.18 -47.11 19.11
C PHE A 145 4.04 -47.73 20.50
N LEU A 146 3.41 -47.02 21.45
CA LEU A 146 3.13 -47.56 22.78
C LEU A 146 2.21 -48.78 22.74
N PHE A 147 1.22 -48.80 21.84
CA PHE A 147 0.30 -49.94 21.64
C PHE A 147 0.94 -51.15 20.94
N ILE A 148 2.03 -50.96 20.18
CA ILE A 148 2.81 -52.05 19.59
C ILE A 148 3.80 -52.63 20.60
N CYS A 149 4.34 -51.79 21.49
CA CYS A 149 5.35 -52.18 22.48
C CYS A 149 4.77 -52.77 23.78
N TRP A 150 3.45 -52.88 23.91
CA TRP A 150 2.73 -53.48 25.03
C TRP A 150 1.84 -54.61 24.51
#